data_AF-A0A9D5VMZ3-F1
#
_entry.id   AF-A0A9D5VMZ3-F1
#
_cell.length_a   1.000
_cell.length_b   1.000
_cell.length_c   1.000
_cell.angle_alpha   90.00
_cell.angle_beta   90.00
_cell.angle_gamma   90.00
#
_symmetry.space_group_name_H-M   'P 1'
#
loop_
_entity.id
_entity.type
_entity.pdbx_description
1 polymer ?
#
loop_
_entity_poly.entity_id
_entity_poly.type
_entity_poly.pdbx_seq_one_letter_code
_entity_poly.pdbx_strand_id
1 'polypeptide(L)'
;MKCIHYYYSLKKSLKLSQPAKLTLYTVFASKVDTSRVHVYFYNETTKAFERIGGALAEDQKSIVVDITHFSTYAVLYSDLPVEETTSATTTEETITE
;
A
#
# COMPACT_ATOMS: atom_id res chain seq x y z
N MET A 1 -23.34 21.99 -3.29
CA MET A 1 -22.99 20.58 -3.05
C MET A 1 -22.17 20.50 -1.78
N LYS A 2 -22.58 19.70 -0.79
CA LYS A 2 -21.80 19.47 0.45
C LYS A 2 -21.22 18.06 0.37
N CYS A 3 -19.91 17.93 0.11
CA CYS A 3 -19.20 16.67 0.31
C CYS A 3 -18.95 16.51 1.81
N ILE A 4 -19.51 15.46 2.41
CA ILE A 4 -19.22 15.07 3.78
C ILE A 4 -18.08 14.05 3.70
N HIS A 5 -16.87 14.46 4.07
CA HIS A 5 -15.75 13.53 4.26
C HIS A 5 -15.89 12.89 5.65
N TYR A 6 -16.20 11.59 5.68
CA TYR A 6 -16.17 10.81 6.92
C TYR A 6 -14.72 10.43 7.25
N TYR A 7 -14.15 11.01 8.31
CA TYR A 7 -12.88 10.57 8.88
C TYR A 7 -13.18 9.58 10.02
N TYR A 8 -13.09 8.28 9.75
CA TYR A 8 -13.13 7.25 10.79
C TYR A 8 -11.71 7.00 11.30
N SER A 9 -11.38 7.59 12.45
CA SER A 9 -10.16 7.25 13.19
C SER A 9 -10.42 5.97 14.01
N LEU A 10 -10.05 4.82 13.47
CA LEU A 10 -10.10 3.55 14.19
C LEU A 10 -8.93 3.50 15.18
N LYS A 11 -9.22 3.62 16.49
CA LYS A 11 -8.22 3.56 17.57
C LYS A 11 -7.54 2.18 17.74
N LYS A 12 -8.00 1.15 17.01
CA LYS A 12 -7.40 -0.19 16.95
C LYS A 12 -7.28 -0.61 15.49
N SER A 13 -6.14 -1.18 15.11
CA SER A 13 -5.99 -1.78 13.78
C SER A 13 -6.95 -2.97 13.68
N LEU A 14 -8.02 -2.79 12.90
CA LEU A 14 -8.97 -3.86 12.62
C LEU A 14 -8.31 -4.77 11.59
N LYS A 15 -7.86 -5.94 12.04
CA LYS A 15 -7.35 -7.00 11.18
C LYS A 15 -8.52 -7.72 10.52
N LEU A 16 -8.39 -7.98 9.23
CA LEU A 16 -9.34 -8.79 8.49
C LEU A 16 -9.04 -10.27 8.74
N SER A 17 -10.09 -11.09 8.88
CA SER A 17 -9.93 -12.54 9.01
C SER A 17 -9.42 -13.20 7.71
N GLN A 18 -9.62 -12.53 6.58
CA GLN A 18 -9.14 -12.91 5.26
C GLN A 18 -8.71 -11.65 4.50
N PRO A 19 -7.72 -11.73 3.58
CA PRO A 19 -7.40 -10.61 2.72
C PRO A 19 -8.61 -10.12 1.94
N ALA A 20 -8.76 -8.81 1.82
CA ALA A 20 -9.80 -8.17 1.00
C ALA A 20 -9.16 -7.48 -0.22
N LYS A 21 -9.88 -7.44 -1.34
CA LYS A 21 -9.47 -6.68 -2.52
C LYS A 21 -9.88 -5.22 -2.39
N LEU A 22 -8.90 -4.33 -2.42
CA LEU A 22 -9.11 -2.89 -2.49
C LEU A 22 -8.91 -2.40 -3.93
N THR A 23 -9.92 -1.74 -4.49
CA THR A 23 -9.82 -1.06 -5.78
C THR A 23 -9.69 0.45 -5.54
N LEU A 24 -8.57 1.01 -5.95
CA LEU A 24 -8.31 2.45 -5.89
C LEU A 24 -8.42 3.03 -7.29
N TYR A 25 -9.31 4.01 -7.45
CA TYR A 25 -9.41 4.77 -8.69
C TYR A 25 -8.46 5.97 -8.65
N THR A 26 -7.76 6.20 -9.75
CA THR A 26 -6.75 7.27 -9.88
C THR A 26 -6.88 7.97 -11.22
N VAL A 27 -6.42 9.22 -11.27
CA VAL A 27 -6.36 10.03 -12.49
C VAL A 27 -4.99 10.67 -12.55
N PHE A 28 -4.22 10.33 -13.57
CA PHE A 28 -2.94 10.97 -13.87
C PHE A 28 -3.14 12.05 -14.94
N ALA A 29 -2.39 13.14 -14.84
CA ALA A 29 -2.45 14.24 -15.83
C ALA A 29 -1.92 13.81 -17.21
N SER A 30 -1.05 12.80 -17.25
CA SER A 30 -0.46 12.22 -18.45
C SER A 30 -0.25 10.71 -18.25
N LYS A 31 0.09 10.00 -19.34
CA LYS A 31 0.43 8.58 -19.28
C LYS A 31 1.71 8.39 -18.46
N VAL A 32 1.64 7.55 -17.43
CA VAL A 32 2.76 7.26 -16.52
C VAL A 32 3.31 5.86 -16.76
N ASP A 33 4.57 5.67 -16.38
CA ASP A 33 5.18 4.34 -16.31
C ASP A 33 4.50 3.54 -15.18
N THR A 34 3.76 2.50 -15.55
CA THR A 34 2.99 1.67 -14.61
C THR A 34 3.89 0.96 -13.61
N SER A 35 5.17 0.72 -13.94
CA SER A 35 6.13 0.07 -13.04
C SER A 35 6.56 0.97 -11.87
N ARG A 36 6.29 2.28 -11.95
CA ARG A 36 6.65 3.30 -10.95
C ARG A 36 5.49 3.73 -10.06
N VAL A 37 4.32 3.17 -10.31
CA VAL A 37 3.10 3.47 -9.55
C VAL A 37 2.88 2.36 -8.54
N HIS A 38 2.84 2.73 -7.27
CA HIS A 38 2.61 1.77 -6.19
C HIS A 38 1.60 2.30 -5.17
N VAL A 39 0.96 1.37 -4.47
CA VAL A 39 0.11 1.62 -3.32
C VAL A 39 0.95 1.50 -2.05
N TYR A 40 0.69 2.43 -1.14
CA TYR A 40 1.26 2.49 0.19
C TYR A 40 0.14 2.51 1.22
N PHE A 41 0.39 1.98 2.41
CA PHE A 41 -0.47 2.21 3.57
C PHE A 41 0.27 3.06 4.60
N TYR A 42 -0.47 3.86 5.36
CA TYR A 42 0.10 4.60 6.47
C TYR A 42 0.26 3.68 7.68
N ASN A 43 1.48 3.44 8.11
CA ASN A 43 1.77 2.67 9.31
C ASN A 43 1.81 3.62 10.52
N GLU A 44 0.80 3.53 11.37
CA GLU A 44 0.67 4.34 12.57
C GLU A 44 1.78 4.11 13.61
N THR A 45 2.49 2.98 13.54
CA THR A 45 3.61 2.65 14.44
C THR A 45 4.89 3.35 13.98
N THR A 46 5.22 3.27 12.69
CA THR A 46 6.44 3.89 12.14
C THR A 46 6.23 5.35 11.74
N LYS A 47 4.97 5.82 11.73
CA LYS A 47 4.55 7.15 11.26
C LYS A 47 4.97 7.43 9.81
N ALA A 48 5.04 6.38 8.98
CA ALA A 48 5.48 6.45 7.59
C ALA A 48 4.54 5.70 6.65
N PHE A 49 4.62 6.02 5.35
CA PHE A 49 3.97 5.25 4.29
C PHE A 49 4.85 4.07 3.89
N GLU A 50 4.29 2.85 3.96
CA GLU A 50 4.97 1.61 3.62
C GLU A 50 4.38 1.01 2.35
N ARG A 51 5.26 0.58 1.43
CA ARG A 51 4.89 0.06 0.11
C ARG A 51 4.24 -1.31 0.24
N ILE A 52 3.06 -1.49 -0.36
CA ILE A 52 2.37 -2.80 -0.45
C ILE A 52 2.25 -3.30 -1.88
N GLY A 53 2.75 -2.53 -2.86
CA GLY A 53 2.74 -2.91 -4.27
C GLY A 53 1.46 -2.49 -4.97
N GLY A 54 0.90 -3.37 -5.80
CA GLY A 54 -0.20 -3.04 -6.71
C GLY A 54 0.29 -2.60 -8.07
N ALA A 55 -0.47 -2.96 -9.10
CA ALA A 55 -0.18 -2.65 -10.49
C ALA A 55 -1.28 -1.74 -11.05
N LEU A 56 -0.87 -0.65 -11.69
CA LEU A 56 -1.79 0.20 -12.44
C LEU A 56 -2.30 -0.58 -13.66
N ALA A 57 -3.63 -0.67 -13.79
CA ALA A 57 -4.28 -1.30 -14.92
C ALA A 57 -3.87 -0.61 -16.24
N GLU A 58 -3.96 -1.32 -17.36
CA GLU A 58 -3.57 -0.81 -18.69
C GLU A 58 -4.34 0.46 -19.08
N ASP A 59 -5.57 0.60 -18.59
CA ASP A 59 -6.42 1.78 -18.78
C ASP A 59 -5.99 3.00 -17.95
N GLN A 60 -5.03 2.82 -17.05
CA GLN A 60 -4.47 3.80 -16.11
C GLN A 60 -5.50 4.46 -15.18
N LYS A 61 -6.61 3.78 -14.91
CA LYS A 61 -7.70 4.33 -14.07
C LYS A 61 -7.79 3.68 -12.72
N SER A 62 -7.23 2.48 -12.55
CA SER A 62 -7.41 1.74 -11.31
C SER A 62 -6.20 0.89 -10.94
N ILE A 63 -6.04 0.69 -9.63
CA ILE A 63 -5.07 -0.24 -9.04
C ILE A 63 -5.85 -1.17 -8.13
N VAL A 64 -5.55 -2.46 -8.19
CA VAL A 64 -6.12 -3.48 -7.30
C VAL A 64 -5.00 -4.04 -6.43
N VAL A 65 -5.24 -4.10 -5.11
CA VAL A 65 -4.29 -4.64 -4.13
C VAL A 65 -5.03 -5.45 -3.07
N ASP A 66 -4.41 -6.52 -2.60
CA ASP A 66 -4.90 -7.29 -1.46
C ASP A 66 -4.48 -6.61 -0.15
N ILE A 67 -5.44 -6.39 0.75
CA ILE A 67 -5.23 -5.75 2.05
C ILE A 67 -5.61 -6.69 3.19
N THR A 68 -4.91 -6.61 4.31
CA THR A 68 -5.12 -7.48 5.50
C THR A 68 -5.67 -6.73 6.71
N HIS A 69 -5.79 -5.40 6.63
CA HIS A 69 -6.22 -4.55 7.71
C HIS A 69 -6.79 -3.24 7.16
N PHE A 70 -7.46 -2.44 8.00
CA PHE A 70 -7.87 -1.08 7.63
C PHE A 70 -6.75 -0.08 7.91
N SER A 71 -6.46 0.78 6.94
CA SER A 71 -5.52 1.90 7.07
C SER A 71 -5.89 3.04 6.10
N THR A 72 -5.12 4.13 6.15
CA THR A 72 -5.08 5.13 5.08
C THR A 72 -4.18 4.62 3.97
N TYR A 73 -4.68 4.62 2.73
CA TYR A 73 -3.94 4.19 1.55
C TYR A 73 -3.63 5.37 0.64
N ALA A 74 -2.46 5.35 0.02
CA ALA A 74 -2.02 6.34 -0.95
C ALA A 74 -1.48 5.67 -2.21
N VAL A 75 -1.76 6.27 -3.36
CA VAL A 75 -1.13 5.92 -4.65
C VAL A 75 -0.04 6.96 -4.90
N LEU A 76 1.20 6.51 -5.04
CA LEU A 76 2.34 7.38 -5.30
C LEU A 76 3.05 6.96 -6.57
N TYR A 77 3.53 7.95 -7.33
CA TYR A 77 4.42 7.77 -8.47
C TYR A 77 5.85 8.09 -8.01
N SER A 78 6.77 7.14 -8.13
CA SER A 78 8.17 7.31 -7.72
C SER A 78 9.08 7.55 -8.91
N ASP A 79 9.89 8.61 -8.85
CA ASP A 79 10.92 8.90 -9.86
C ASP A 79 12.20 8.06 -9.67
N LEU A 80 12.35 7.44 -8.50
CA LEU A 80 13.50 6.62 -8.14
C LEU A 80 13.30 5.15 -8.56
N PRO A 81 14.36 4.47 -9.06
CA PRO A 81 14.29 3.05 -9.34
C PRO A 81 13.92 2.28 -8.07
N VAL A 82 13.04 1.29 -8.22
CA VAL A 82 12.52 0.48 -7.13
C VAL A 82 13.65 -0.37 -6.54
N GLU A 83 14.23 0.05 -5.42
CA GLU A 83 14.98 -0.89 -4.59
C GLU A 83 13.98 -1.81 -3.89
N GLU A 84 14.07 -3.10 -4.18
CA GLU A 84 13.33 -4.13 -3.48
C GLU A 84 13.87 -4.22 -2.05
N THR A 85 13.22 -3.53 -1.11
CA THR A 85 13.49 -3.73 0.31
C THR A 85 13.03 -5.13 0.70
N THR A 86 13.93 -6.09 0.57
CA THR A 86 13.77 -7.44 1.10
C THR A 86 13.74 -7.32 2.62
N SER A 87 12.57 -7.47 3.23
CA SER A 87 12.47 -7.64 4.68
C SER A 87 13.26 -8.89 5.06
N ALA A 88 14.41 -8.70 5.70
CA ALA A 88 15.22 -9.77 6.23
C ALA A 88 14.38 -10.61 7.21
N THR A 89 14.18 -11.88 6.86
CA THR A 89 13.75 -12.90 7.82
C THR A 89 14.95 -13.22 8.69
N THR A 90 15.00 -12.65 9.89
CA THR A 90 15.86 -13.14 10.97
C THR A 90 15.40 -14.55 11.32
N THR A 91 16.19 -15.57 10.98
CA THR A 91 16.09 -16.89 11.59
C THR A 91 17.26 -17.06 12.55
N GLU A 92 16.89 -17.23 13.80
CA GLU A 92 17.72 -17.42 14.99
C GLU A 92 18.26 -18.86 15.06
N GLU A 93 19.55 -18.97 15.40
CA GLU A 93 20.33 -20.04 16.04
C GLU A 93 20.07 -21.54 15.75
N THR A 94 21.17 -22.28 15.47
CA THR A 94 21.46 -23.54 16.20
C THR A 94 22.97 -23.75 16.30
N ILE A 95 23.44 -23.88 17.55
CA ILE A 95 24.80 -24.25 17.99
C ILE A 95 24.96 -25.77 17.86
N THR A 96 26.11 -26.29 17.40
CA THR A 96 26.64 -27.57 17.94
C THR A 96 28.16 -27.72 17.75
N GLU A 97 28.80 -28.10 18.87
CA GLU A 97 30.13 -28.70 19.15
C GLU A 97 31.31 -28.56 18.19
#